data_AF-X0TQQ2-F1
#
_entry.id   AF-X0TQQ2-F1
#
_cell.length_a   1.000
_cell.length_b   1.000
_cell.length_c   1.000
_cell.angle_alpha   90.00
_cell.angle_beta   90.00
_cell.angle_gamma   90.00
#
_symmetry.space_group_name_H-M   'P 1'
#
loop_
_entity.id
_entity.type
_entity.pdbx_description
1 polymer ?
#
loop_
_entity_poly.entity_id
_entity_poly.type
_entity_poly.pdbx_seq_one_letter_code
_entity_poly.pdbx_strand_id
1 'polypeptide(L)'
;VEKAVSNIKVSAAVAGCNLSRGQSVGLVMREGLLVATSDLGVGATGIAVSNAASGDDAGITNIQGIISLETGEVTIVAVPNMQKGGSKNVDLDQLQSASRGKKPIAAVGIEALTALKRLGIQPDCIYGAREAVIEAASSGLSPVIVCIDEEIPMLIKRLEEASIKHRLLDLRIG
;
A
#
# COMPACT_ATOMS: atom_id res chain seq x y z
N VAL A 1 14.75 10.37 44.69
CA VAL A 1 13.48 9.82 44.17
C VAL A 1 13.71 9.47 42.71
N GLU A 2 14.04 8.21 42.42
CA GLU A 2 14.15 7.71 41.06
C GLU A 2 12.75 7.72 40.43
N LYS A 3 12.55 8.55 39.41
CA LYS A 3 11.39 8.43 38.54
C LYS A 3 11.58 7.18 37.70
N ALA A 4 10.88 6.11 38.04
CA ALA A 4 10.69 4.99 37.12
C ALA A 4 9.98 5.52 35.87
N VAL A 5 10.73 5.73 34.80
CA VAL A 5 10.17 6.06 33.49
C VAL A 5 9.61 4.75 32.94
N SER A 6 8.36 4.45 33.24
CA SER A 6 7.63 3.39 32.55
C SER A 6 7.51 3.82 31.09
N ASN A 7 8.40 3.29 30.26
CA ASN A 7 8.45 3.56 28.84
C ASN A 7 7.28 2.80 28.18
N ILE A 8 6.06 3.32 28.38
CA ILE A 8 4.85 2.76 27.81
C ILE A 8 4.94 3.01 26.30
N LYS A 9 5.15 1.94 25.52
CA LYS A 9 5.12 2.04 24.06
C LYS A 9 3.70 2.41 23.64
N VAL A 10 3.57 3.57 23.00
CA VAL A 10 2.34 4.03 22.37
C VAL A 10 2.54 3.89 20.87
N SER A 11 1.63 3.18 20.21
CA SER A 11 1.58 3.04 18.75
C SER A 11 0.48 3.91 18.19
N ALA A 12 0.72 4.56 17.05
CA ALA A 12 -0.30 5.31 16.35
C ALA A 12 -1.20 4.36 15.53
N ALA A 13 -2.51 4.62 15.56
CA ALA A 13 -3.51 3.99 14.73
C ALA A 13 -4.54 5.04 14.29
N VAL A 14 -5.25 4.79 13.19
CA VAL A 14 -6.42 5.60 12.82
C VAL A 14 -7.61 5.17 13.66
N ALA A 15 -8.33 6.11 14.25
CA ALA A 15 -9.57 5.83 14.94
C ALA A 15 -10.66 5.45 13.92
N GLY A 16 -11.08 4.18 13.88
CA GLY A 16 -12.16 3.71 13.01
C GLY A 16 -13.57 4.09 13.51
N CYS A 17 -13.66 4.62 14.73
CA CYS A 17 -14.86 5.15 15.36
C CYS A 17 -14.45 6.15 16.46
N ASN A 18 -15.41 6.83 17.09
CA ASN A 18 -15.08 7.72 18.22
C ASN A 18 -14.56 6.89 19.40
N LEU A 19 -13.38 7.26 19.91
CA LEU A 19 -12.71 6.60 21.01
C LEU A 19 -12.66 7.51 22.23
N SER A 20 -12.81 6.91 23.41
CA SER A 20 -12.61 7.57 24.70
C SER A 20 -11.27 7.13 25.31
N ARG A 21 -10.63 8.04 26.06
CA ARG A 21 -9.44 7.71 26.84
C ARG A 21 -9.72 6.53 27.79
N GLY A 22 -8.83 5.54 27.77
CA GLY A 22 -8.95 4.32 28.58
C GLY A 22 -9.86 3.25 27.98
N GLN A 23 -10.48 3.51 26.82
CA GLN A 23 -11.32 2.53 26.13
C GLN A 23 -10.47 1.38 25.58
N SER A 24 -10.93 0.15 25.81
CA SER A 24 -10.42 -1.03 25.11
C SER A 24 -10.88 -1.00 23.65
N VAL A 25 -9.94 -1.21 22.74
CA VAL A 25 -10.16 -1.20 21.29
C VAL A 25 -9.59 -2.47 20.66
N GLY A 26 -10.21 -2.92 19.57
CA GLY A 26 -9.60 -3.89 18.67
C GLY A 26 -8.74 -3.20 17.63
N LEU A 27 -7.78 -3.93 17.08
CA LEU A 27 -6.79 -3.44 16.13
C LEU A 27 -6.76 -4.32 14.90
N VAL A 28 -6.99 -3.70 13.75
CA VAL A 28 -7.03 -4.37 12.45
C VAL A 28 -6.25 -3.57 11.41
N MET A 29 -5.68 -4.26 10.43
CA MET A 29 -5.12 -3.60 9.24
C MET A 29 -6.24 -3.33 8.25
N ARG A 30 -6.35 -2.09 7.78
CA ARG A 30 -7.26 -1.70 6.70
C ARG A 30 -6.56 -0.70 5.80
N GLU A 31 -6.56 -1.00 4.50
CA GLU A 31 -5.93 -0.15 3.47
C GLU A 31 -4.48 0.23 3.80
N GLY A 32 -3.71 -0.71 4.36
CA GLY A 32 -2.31 -0.48 4.73
C GLY A 32 -2.10 0.28 6.04
N LEU A 33 -3.16 0.64 6.76
CA LEU A 33 -3.09 1.37 8.01
C LEU A 33 -3.59 0.53 9.16
N LEU A 34 -2.97 0.74 10.32
CA LEU A 34 -3.48 0.21 11.59
C LEU A 34 -4.71 1.03 12.01
N VAL A 35 -5.84 0.37 12.20
CA VAL A 35 -7.11 1.00 12.57
C VAL A 35 -7.58 0.46 13.92
N ALA A 36 -7.90 1.38 14.84
CA ALA A 36 -8.51 1.08 16.12
C ALA A 36 -10.04 1.06 16.00
N THR A 37 -10.67 -0.03 16.42
CA THR A 37 -12.11 -0.25 16.29
C THR A 37 -12.74 -0.56 17.64
N SER A 38 -14.07 -0.42 17.72
CA SER A 38 -14.83 -0.84 18.91
C SER A 38 -15.02 -2.35 19.02
N ASP A 39 -14.65 -3.12 17.99
CA ASP A 39 -14.80 -4.58 17.97
C ASP A 39 -13.56 -5.25 18.58
N LEU A 40 -13.73 -5.86 19.76
CA LEU A 40 -12.67 -6.56 20.48
C LEU A 40 -12.45 -8.01 19.99
N GLY A 41 -13.31 -8.51 19.09
CA GLY A 41 -13.30 -9.90 18.63
C GLY A 41 -12.30 -10.17 17.50
N VAL A 42 -11.65 -9.15 16.95
CA VAL A 42 -10.81 -9.28 15.75
C VAL A 42 -9.38 -8.84 16.02
N GLY A 43 -8.43 -9.75 15.79
CA GLY A 43 -7.00 -9.45 15.74
C GLY A 43 -6.36 -9.18 17.10
N ALA A 44 -5.66 -8.05 17.21
CA ALA A 44 -5.06 -7.60 18.46
C ALA A 44 -5.99 -6.62 19.19
N THR A 45 -5.77 -6.44 20.48
CA THR A 45 -6.48 -5.45 21.30
C THR A 45 -5.50 -4.45 21.89
N GLY A 46 -6.00 -3.30 22.32
CA GLY A 46 -5.22 -2.27 23.01
C GLY A 46 -6.10 -1.31 23.78
N ILE A 47 -5.48 -0.27 24.34
CA ILE A 47 -6.15 0.76 25.14
C ILE A 47 -5.86 2.14 24.54
N ALA A 48 -6.90 2.92 24.25
CA ALA A 48 -6.76 4.29 23.78
C ALA A 48 -6.18 5.19 24.89
N VAL A 49 -5.11 5.93 24.59
CA VAL A 49 -4.44 6.81 25.56
C VAL A 49 -5.11 8.19 25.69
N SER A 50 -5.92 8.56 24.68
CA SER A 50 -6.64 9.82 24.57
C SER A 50 -8.00 9.61 23.89
N ASN A 51 -8.86 10.63 23.94
CA ASN A 51 -10.03 10.67 23.08
C ASN A 51 -9.58 10.89 21.62
N ALA A 52 -10.30 10.31 20.66
CA ALA A 52 -10.07 10.53 19.23
C ALA A 52 -11.41 10.45 18.49
N ALA A 53 -11.67 11.35 17.54
CA ALA A 53 -12.84 11.21 16.68
C ALA A 53 -12.56 10.19 15.56
N SER A 54 -13.61 9.64 14.97
CA SER A 54 -13.48 8.75 13.82
C SER A 54 -12.70 9.44 12.69
N GLY A 55 -11.60 8.84 12.25
CA GLY A 55 -10.69 9.34 11.21
C GLY A 55 -9.42 10.00 11.75
N ASP A 56 -9.38 10.38 13.04
CA ASP A 56 -8.21 11.02 13.64
C ASP A 56 -7.12 10.00 14.01
N ASP A 57 -5.92 10.50 14.31
CA ASP A 57 -4.88 9.71 14.94
C ASP A 57 -5.25 9.37 16.39
N ALA A 58 -4.99 8.12 16.77
CA ALA A 58 -5.21 7.60 18.10
C ALA A 58 -3.93 6.92 18.61
N GLY A 59 -3.49 7.32 19.80
CA GLY A 59 -2.44 6.61 20.51
C GLY A 59 -3.00 5.36 21.20
N ILE A 60 -2.47 4.19 20.87
CA ILE A 60 -2.88 2.92 21.45
C ILE A 60 -1.72 2.35 22.27
N THR A 61 -2.04 1.88 23.47
CA THR A 61 -1.10 1.21 24.37
C THR A 61 -1.59 -0.17 24.77
N ASN A 62 -0.78 -0.90 25.54
CA ASN A 62 -1.05 -2.24 26.05
C ASN A 62 -1.53 -3.18 24.94
N ILE A 63 -0.87 -3.14 23.77
CA ILE A 63 -1.25 -3.95 22.63
C ILE A 63 -0.99 -5.43 22.95
N GLN A 64 -2.02 -6.26 22.80
CA GLN A 64 -2.00 -7.70 23.05
C GLN A 64 -2.61 -8.46 21.89
N GLY A 65 -2.04 -9.63 21.58
CA GLY A 65 -2.47 -10.46 20.45
C GLY A 65 -1.65 -10.21 19.19
N ILE A 66 -2.12 -10.74 18.06
CA ILE A 66 -1.46 -10.65 16.76
C ILE A 66 -2.37 -9.84 15.83
N ILE A 67 -1.81 -8.81 15.21
CA ILE A 67 -2.48 -8.08 14.13
C ILE A 67 -2.30 -8.92 12.86
N SER A 68 -3.37 -9.57 12.41
CA SER A 68 -3.33 -10.32 11.16
C SER A 68 -3.09 -9.38 9.98
N LEU A 69 -1.99 -9.58 9.28
CA LEU A 69 -1.62 -8.85 8.08
C LEU A 69 -1.26 -9.87 7.00
N GLU A 70 -2.05 -9.89 5.93
CA GLU A 70 -1.72 -10.66 4.74
C GLU A 70 -1.02 -9.76 3.75
N THR A 71 0.18 -10.15 3.33
CA THR A 71 0.93 -9.45 2.27
C THR A 71 0.12 -9.49 0.97
N GLY A 72 -0.05 -8.33 0.34
CA GLY A 72 -0.73 -8.22 -0.94
C GLY A 72 0.14 -8.65 -2.12
N GLU A 73 -0.44 -8.57 -3.32
CA GLU A 73 0.22 -8.93 -4.58
C GLU A 73 0.43 -7.70 -5.46
N VAL A 74 1.64 -7.55 -6.02
CA VAL A 74 1.98 -6.46 -6.94
C VAL A 74 1.65 -6.88 -8.37
N THR A 75 0.86 -6.07 -9.08
CA THR A 75 0.65 -6.24 -10.52
C THR A 75 1.62 -5.35 -11.29
N ILE A 76 2.57 -5.97 -11.98
CA ILE A 76 3.52 -5.31 -12.88
C ILE A 76 2.87 -5.22 -14.27
N VAL A 77 2.81 -4.03 -14.83
CA VAL A 77 2.25 -3.78 -16.16
C VAL A 77 3.36 -3.28 -17.07
N ALA A 78 3.77 -4.12 -18.01
CA ALA A 78 4.82 -3.80 -18.97
C ALA A 78 4.26 -2.92 -20.10
N VAL A 79 4.94 -1.80 -20.35
CA VAL A 79 4.71 -0.94 -21.52
C VAL A 79 5.96 -0.89 -22.40
N PRO A 80 5.84 -0.64 -23.71
CA PRO A 80 7.00 -0.51 -24.56
C PRO A 80 7.75 0.79 -24.29
N ASN A 81 9.07 0.73 -24.41
CA ASN A 81 9.95 1.89 -24.50
C ASN A 81 9.72 2.69 -25.80
N MET A 82 10.34 3.87 -25.91
CA MET A 82 10.25 4.72 -27.10
C MET A 82 10.70 4.03 -28.41
N GLN A 83 11.67 3.10 -28.39
CA GLN A 83 12.11 2.39 -29.60
C GLN A 83 11.03 1.46 -30.16
N LYS A 84 10.11 1.01 -29.30
CA LYS A 84 9.00 0.10 -29.63
C LYS A 84 7.63 0.81 -29.70
N GLY A 85 7.64 2.12 -29.96
CA GLY A 85 6.43 2.94 -30.11
C GLY A 85 5.93 3.61 -28.83
N GLY A 86 6.59 3.34 -27.69
CA GLY A 86 6.33 3.99 -26.41
C GLY A 86 4.88 3.88 -25.96
N SER A 87 4.40 4.90 -25.25
CA SER A 87 3.01 4.96 -24.78
C SER A 87 1.95 4.77 -25.88
N LYS A 88 2.25 5.06 -27.17
CA LYS A 88 1.32 4.93 -28.30
C LYS A 88 1.06 3.48 -28.70
N ASN A 89 1.94 2.58 -28.30
CA ASN A 89 1.86 1.15 -28.63
C ASN A 89 1.48 0.31 -27.40
N VAL A 90 0.59 0.85 -26.56
CA VAL A 90 0.08 0.21 -25.34
C VAL A 90 -1.39 -0.12 -25.55
N ASP A 91 -1.79 -1.32 -25.15
CA ASP A 91 -3.22 -1.68 -25.03
C ASP A 91 -3.86 -0.90 -23.87
N LEU A 92 -4.56 0.19 -24.21
CA LEU A 92 -5.18 1.09 -23.24
C LEU A 92 -6.38 0.46 -22.52
N ASP A 93 -7.10 -0.46 -23.16
CA ASP A 93 -8.27 -1.12 -22.57
C ASP A 93 -7.83 -2.12 -21.49
N GLN A 94 -6.77 -2.88 -21.77
CA GLN A 94 -6.16 -3.74 -20.77
C GLN A 94 -5.48 -2.96 -19.65
N LEU A 95 -4.82 -1.82 -19.96
CA LEU A 95 -4.23 -0.95 -18.94
C LEU A 95 -5.31 -0.40 -18.00
N GLN A 96 -6.42 0.08 -18.54
CA GLN A 96 -7.56 0.56 -17.74
C GLN A 96 -8.12 -0.55 -16.85
N SER A 97 -8.27 -1.75 -17.39
CA SER A 97 -8.76 -2.91 -16.65
C SER A 97 -7.82 -3.32 -15.51
N ALA A 98 -6.51 -3.31 -15.75
CA ALA A 98 -5.49 -3.63 -14.75
C ALA A 98 -5.43 -2.59 -13.62
N SER A 99 -5.65 -1.31 -13.93
CA SER A 99 -5.59 -0.21 -12.95
C SER A 99 -6.89 0.01 -12.17
N ARG A 100 -8.03 -0.49 -12.64
CA ARG A 100 -9.34 -0.18 -12.06
C ARG A 100 -9.48 -0.70 -10.63
N GLY A 101 -9.77 0.20 -9.69
CA GLY A 101 -10.03 -0.14 -8.29
C GLY A 101 -8.80 -0.61 -7.51
N LYS A 102 -7.60 -0.50 -8.10
CA LYS A 102 -6.33 -0.83 -7.46
C LYS A 102 -5.66 0.44 -6.97
N LYS A 103 -5.07 0.37 -5.77
CA LYS A 103 -4.25 1.43 -5.20
C LYS A 103 -3.12 0.83 -4.34
N PRO A 104 -1.96 1.50 -4.27
CA PRO A 104 -1.56 2.63 -5.13
C PRO A 104 -1.25 2.19 -6.57
N ILE A 105 -1.32 3.16 -7.50
CA ILE A 105 -0.83 3.04 -8.88
C ILE A 105 0.48 3.80 -8.99
N ALA A 106 1.55 3.11 -9.38
CA ALA A 106 2.86 3.70 -9.59
C ALA A 106 3.28 3.65 -11.06
N ALA A 107 4.15 4.57 -11.47
CA ALA A 107 4.70 4.61 -12.82
C ALA A 107 6.23 4.72 -12.80
N VAL A 108 6.89 3.93 -13.65
CA VAL A 108 8.34 3.99 -13.89
C VAL A 108 8.60 4.17 -15.39
N GLY A 109 9.20 5.30 -15.75
CA GLY A 109 9.43 5.69 -17.14
C GLY A 109 8.37 6.66 -17.66
N ILE A 110 8.76 7.49 -18.63
CA ILE A 110 7.90 8.55 -19.18
C ILE A 110 6.77 7.96 -20.02
N GLU A 111 7.02 6.83 -20.68
CA GLU A 111 6.06 6.07 -21.48
C GLU A 111 4.94 5.53 -20.60
N ALA A 112 5.27 4.94 -19.46
CA ALA A 112 4.32 4.46 -18.46
C ALA A 112 3.44 5.61 -17.93
N LEU A 113 4.07 6.72 -17.53
CA LEU A 113 3.36 7.91 -17.08
C LEU A 113 2.42 8.46 -18.17
N THR A 114 2.89 8.51 -19.41
CA THR A 114 2.12 9.04 -20.53
C THR A 114 0.96 8.12 -20.90
N ALA A 115 1.14 6.80 -20.84
CA ALA A 115 0.07 5.82 -21.06
C ALA A 115 -1.04 5.97 -20.01
N LEU A 116 -0.69 6.09 -18.72
CA LEU A 116 -1.66 6.35 -17.65
C LEU A 116 -2.39 7.68 -17.83
N LYS A 117 -1.68 8.75 -18.21
CA LYS A 117 -2.28 10.07 -18.48
C LYS A 117 -3.32 10.03 -19.59
N ARG A 118 -3.16 9.19 -20.62
CA ARG A 118 -4.17 9.05 -21.70
C ARG A 118 -5.49 8.46 -21.21
N LEU A 119 -5.45 7.69 -20.13
CA LEU A 119 -6.63 7.15 -19.45
C LEU A 119 -7.21 8.09 -18.39
N GLY A 120 -6.62 9.29 -18.21
CA GLY A 120 -6.97 10.19 -17.12
C GLY A 120 -6.56 9.67 -15.73
N ILE A 121 -5.67 8.67 -15.67
CA ILE A 121 -5.20 8.09 -14.41
C ILE A 121 -3.98 8.89 -13.95
N GLN A 122 -4.09 9.52 -12.78
CA GLN A 122 -2.96 10.11 -12.10
C GLN A 122 -2.29 9.04 -11.21
N PRO A 123 -1.01 8.70 -11.44
CA PRO A 123 -0.30 7.78 -10.56
C PRO A 123 -0.15 8.40 -9.16
N ASP A 124 -0.29 7.58 -8.13
CA ASP A 124 -0.02 7.94 -6.74
C ASP A 124 1.48 8.14 -6.51
N CYS A 125 2.32 7.46 -7.30
CA CYS A 125 3.78 7.52 -7.15
C CYS A 125 4.52 7.45 -8.50
N ILE A 126 5.44 8.39 -8.72
CA ILE A 126 6.34 8.41 -9.90
C ILE A 126 7.82 8.42 -9.51
N TYR A 127 8.13 8.75 -8.25
CA TYR A 127 9.49 8.78 -7.70
C TYR A 127 9.55 7.82 -6.51
N GLY A 128 10.58 6.97 -6.46
CA GLY A 128 10.60 5.89 -5.47
C GLY A 128 9.52 4.82 -5.68
N ALA A 129 8.90 4.80 -6.87
CA ALA A 129 7.78 3.93 -7.24
C ALA A 129 7.97 2.46 -6.84
N ARG A 130 9.19 1.91 -7.01
CA ARG A 130 9.49 0.51 -6.65
C ARG A 130 9.33 0.24 -5.16
N GLU A 131 9.96 1.08 -4.33
CA GLU A 131 9.91 0.91 -2.88
C GLU A 131 8.51 1.24 -2.36
N ALA A 132 7.82 2.21 -2.97
CA ALA A 132 6.43 2.52 -2.64
C ALA A 132 5.49 1.32 -2.86
N VAL A 133 5.64 0.56 -3.95
CA VAL A 133 4.80 -0.62 -4.18
C VAL A 133 5.20 -1.81 -3.32
N ILE A 134 6.49 -1.97 -2.98
CA ILE A 134 6.94 -2.98 -2.02
C ILE A 134 6.32 -2.71 -0.65
N GLU A 135 6.39 -1.47 -0.16
CA GLU A 135 5.83 -1.08 1.13
C GLU A 135 4.30 -1.26 1.16
N ALA A 136 3.62 -0.81 0.11
CA ALA A 136 2.18 -0.98 -0.03
C ALA A 136 1.77 -2.46 0.01
N ALA A 137 2.46 -3.33 -0.74
CA ALA A 137 2.20 -4.77 -0.73
C ALA A 137 2.51 -5.40 0.64
N SER A 138 3.60 -4.98 1.27
CA SER A 138 3.98 -5.42 2.62
C SER A 138 2.90 -5.03 3.66
N SER A 139 2.26 -3.89 3.45
CA SER A 139 1.13 -3.38 4.25
C SER A 139 -0.23 -4.00 3.87
N GLY A 140 -0.27 -4.96 2.94
CA GLY A 140 -1.47 -5.70 2.56
C GLY A 140 -2.30 -5.08 1.44
N LEU A 141 -1.77 -4.04 0.78
CA LEU A 141 -2.39 -3.49 -0.44
C LEU A 141 -2.00 -4.31 -1.67
N SER A 142 -2.78 -4.19 -2.74
CA SER A 142 -2.45 -4.83 -4.04
C SER A 142 -2.14 -3.75 -5.08
N PRO A 143 -0.93 -3.18 -5.08
CA PRO A 143 -0.59 -2.07 -5.95
C PRO A 143 -0.41 -2.50 -7.41
N VAL A 144 -0.52 -1.53 -8.31
CA VAL A 144 -0.19 -1.67 -9.73
C VAL A 144 1.01 -0.80 -10.04
N ILE A 145 2.01 -1.34 -10.71
CA ILE A 145 3.16 -0.59 -11.19
C ILE A 145 3.26 -0.73 -12.70
N VAL A 146 3.12 0.39 -13.40
CA VAL A 146 3.29 0.47 -14.85
C VAL A 146 4.74 0.85 -15.12
N CYS A 147 5.48 0.03 -15.85
CA CYS A 147 6.88 0.28 -16.12
C CYS A 147 7.30 -0.10 -17.54
N ILE A 148 8.33 0.59 -18.04
CA ILE A 148 8.99 0.23 -19.29
C ILE A 148 9.71 -1.12 -19.14
N ASP A 149 9.88 -1.82 -20.25
CA ASP A 149 10.35 -3.20 -20.26
C ASP A 149 11.76 -3.39 -19.70
N GLU A 150 12.65 -2.41 -19.84
CA GLU A 150 14.01 -2.46 -19.27
C GLU A 150 14.03 -2.46 -17.74
N GLU A 151 12.98 -1.95 -17.09
CA GLU A 151 12.93 -1.79 -15.64
C GLU A 151 12.33 -2.99 -14.90
N ILE A 152 11.72 -3.91 -15.65
CA ILE A 152 11.05 -5.10 -15.11
C ILE A 152 12.02 -6.05 -14.40
N PRO A 153 13.19 -6.42 -14.97
CA PRO A 153 14.08 -7.39 -14.31
C PRO A 153 14.54 -6.93 -12.93
N MET A 154 14.90 -5.66 -12.79
CA MET A 154 15.31 -5.10 -11.50
C MET A 154 14.14 -5.02 -10.51
N LEU A 155 12.93 -4.69 -10.98
CA LEU A 155 11.74 -4.66 -10.15
C LEU A 155 11.36 -6.06 -9.63
N ILE A 156 11.35 -7.08 -10.49
CA ILE A 156 11.07 -8.47 -10.11
C ILE A 156 12.07 -8.93 -9.05
N LYS A 157 13.37 -8.71 -9.29
CA LYS A 157 14.42 -9.06 -8.32
C LYS A 157 14.16 -8.44 -6.95
N ARG A 158 13.82 -7.13 -6.89
CA ARG A 158 13.52 -6.44 -5.63
C ARG A 158 12.27 -6.99 -4.93
N LEU A 159 11.23 -7.36 -5.69
CA LEU A 159 10.00 -7.95 -5.15
C LEU A 159 10.27 -9.34 -4.56
N GLU A 160 11.08 -10.16 -5.24
CA GLU A 160 11.49 -11.49 -4.77
C GLU A 160 12.35 -11.40 -3.50
N GLU A 161 13.32 -10.47 -3.45
CA GLU A 161 14.12 -10.19 -2.25
C GLU A 161 13.23 -9.80 -1.05
N ALA A 162 12.16 -9.05 -1.29
CA ALA A 162 11.19 -8.65 -0.28
C ALA A 162 10.12 -9.73 0.00
N SER A 163 10.20 -10.91 -0.63
CA SER A 163 9.21 -11.99 -0.52
C SER A 163 7.77 -11.55 -0.88
N ILE A 164 7.64 -10.62 -1.81
CA ILE A 164 6.37 -10.08 -2.29
C ILE A 164 5.91 -10.84 -3.53
N LYS A 165 4.67 -11.34 -3.49
CA LYS A 165 4.03 -11.97 -4.66
C LYS A 165 3.84 -10.93 -5.75
N HIS A 166 4.05 -11.35 -6.99
CA HIS A 166 3.88 -10.48 -8.14
C HIS A 166 3.30 -11.21 -9.33
N ARG A 167 2.57 -10.47 -10.15
CA ARG A 167 2.06 -10.92 -11.45
C ARG A 167 2.50 -9.94 -12.52
N LEU A 168 3.02 -10.46 -13.64
CA LEU A 168 3.36 -9.66 -14.81
C LEU A 168 2.22 -9.68 -15.83
N LEU A 169 1.82 -8.49 -16.29
CA LEU A 169 0.91 -8.27 -17.41
C LEU A 169 1.68 -7.57 -18.52
N ASP A 170 1.69 -8.17 -19.69
CA ASP A 170 2.35 -7.61 -20.87
C ASP A 170 1.33 -6.92 -21.77
N LEU A 171 1.42 -5.59 -21.88
CA LEU A 171 0.48 -4.78 -22.68
C LEU A 171 1.12 -4.22 -23.95
N ARG A 172 2.30 -4.75 -24.33
CA ARG A 172 2.98 -4.38 -25.56
C ARG A 172 2.20 -4.97 -26.75
N ILE A 173 1.70 -4.11 -27.62
CA ILE A 173 1.09 -4.54 -28.88
C ILE A 173 2.25 -4.85 -29.84
N GLY A 174 2.31 -6.10 -30.32
CA GLY A 174 3.36 -6.59 -31.21
C GLY A 174 3.41 -5.88 -32.56
#